data_AF-A0A1E7DT45-F1
#
_entry.id   AF-A0A1E7DT45-F1
#
_cell.length_a   1.000
_cell.length_b   1.000
_cell.length_c   1.000
_cell.angle_alpha   90.00
_cell.angle_beta   90.00
_cell.angle_gamma   90.00
#
_symmetry.space_group_name_H-M   'P 1'
#
loop_
_entity.id
_entity.type
_entity.pdbx_description
1 polymer ?
#
loop_
_entity_poly.entity_id
_entity_poly.type
_entity_poly.pdbx_seq_one_letter_code
_entity_poly.pdbx_strand_id
1 'polypeptide(L)' 'MSIEKVDYTINIDKETFETTTVDMIMDTTMEMEGETMQINQVMNADYSNYNDVETITVPEDIVNSAQEMQM' A
#
# COMPACT_ATOMS: atom_id res chain seq x y z
N MET A 1 -13.55 11.75 7.31
CA MET A 1 -12.68 11.42 6.16
C MET A 1 -13.55 11.48 4.90
N SER A 2 -13.12 12.27 3.92
CA SER A 2 -13.72 12.44 2.59
C SER A 2 -12.62 12.23 1.57
N ILE A 3 -12.89 11.48 0.51
CA ILE A 3 -11.94 11.31 -0.60
C ILE A 3 -12.40 12.26 -1.69
N GLU A 4 -11.58 13.27 -1.97
CA GLU A 4 -11.90 14.31 -2.96
C GLU A 4 -11.51 13.86 -4.37
N LYS A 5 -10.44 13.08 -4.48
CA LYS A 5 -9.89 12.66 -5.76
C LYS A 5 -9.14 11.35 -5.66
N VAL A 6 -9.27 10.52 -6.69
CA VAL A 6 -8.44 9.35 -6.94
C VAL A 6 -8.12 9.28 -8.44
N ASP A 7 -6.88 9.58 -8.82
CA ASP A 7 -6.36 9.25 -10.13
C ASP A 7 -5.52 7.98 -10.02
N TYR A 8 -5.65 7.07 -10.98
CA TYR A 8 -4.79 5.91 -11.04
C TYR A 8 -4.40 5.56 -12.49
N THR A 9 -3.19 5.01 -12.62
CA THR A 9 -2.71 4.38 -13.86
C THR A 9 -2.30 2.96 -13.53
N ILE A 10 -2.87 1.99 -14.23
CA ILE A 10 -2.49 0.58 -14.12
C ILE A 10 -1.86 0.18 -15.44
N ASN A 11 -0.60 -0.24 -15.39
CA ASN A 11 0.07 -0.82 -16.54
C ASN A 11 -0.08 -2.34 -16.47
N ILE A 12 -0.46 -2.94 -17.59
CA ILE A 12 -0.68 -4.38 -17.72
C ILE A 12 0.18 -4.89 -18.87
N ASP A 13 0.96 -5.94 -18.62
CA ASP A 13 1.72 -6.63 -19.64
C ASP A 13 0.78 -7.29 -20.66
N LYS A 14 1.04 -7.09 -21.95
CA LYS A 14 0.14 -7.55 -23.01
C LYS A 14 0.21 -9.06 -23.25
N GLU A 15 1.32 -9.69 -22.91
CA GLU A 15 1.58 -11.10 -23.17
C GLU A 15 1.13 -11.96 -21.99
N THR A 16 1.46 -11.54 -20.77
CA THR A 16 1.14 -12.29 -19.54
C THR A 16 -0.18 -11.85 -18.90
N PHE A 17 -0.69 -10.66 -19.24
CA PHE A 17 -1.84 -10.00 -18.60
C PHE A 17 -1.62 -9.68 -17.11
N GLU A 18 -0.37 -9.71 -16.66
CA GLU A 18 -0.01 -9.34 -15.29
C GLU A 18 0.10 -7.83 -15.16
N THR A 19 -0.27 -7.29 -14.00
CA THR A 19 -0.02 -5.88 -13.69
C THR A 19 1.49 -5.64 -13.61
N THR A 20 2.00 -4.54 -14.13
CA THR A 20 3.44 -4.23 -13.99
C THR A 20 3.63 -3.11 -13.00
N THR A 21 2.85 -2.04 -13.13
CA THR A 21 2.89 -0.92 -12.20
C THR A 21 1.50 -0.38 -11.91
N VAL A 22 1.36 0.18 -10.71
CA VAL A 22 0.19 0.96 -10.30
C VAL A 22 0.69 2.29 -9.74
N ASP A 23 0.29 3.37 -10.39
CA ASP A 23 0.48 4.73 -9.90
C ASP A 23 -0.86 5.26 -9.42
N MET A 24 -0.91 5.80 -8.20
CA MET A 24 -2.13 6.35 -7.61
C MET A 24 -1.85 7.71 -6.97
N ILE A 25 -2.73 8.66 -7.21
CA ILE A 25 -2.75 9.97 -6.57
C ILE A 25 -4.10 10.11 -5.89
N MET A 26 -4.10 10.30 -4.58
CA MET A 26 -5.30 10.39 -3.76
C MET A 26 -5.29 11.68 -2.94
N ASP A 27 -6.37 12.45 -3.03
CA ASP A 27 -6.60 13.63 -2.20
C ASP A 27 -7.69 13.30 -1.19
N THR A 28 -7.37 13.40 0.10
CA THR A 28 -8.27 13.08 1.20
C THR A 28 -8.37 14.25 2.16
N THR A 29 -9.60 14.56 2.60
CA THR A 29 -9.88 15.51 3.66
C THR A 29 -10.29 14.76 4.93
N MET A 30 -9.71 15.09 6.08
CA MET A 30 -10.08 14.51 7.38
C MET A 30 -10.33 15.61 8.39
N GLU A 31 -11.30 15.40 9.28
CA GLU A 31 -11.45 16.25 10.45
C GLU A 31 -10.75 15.58 11.63
N MET A 32 -9.81 16.29 12.24
CA MET A 32 -9.11 15.86 13.44
C MET A 32 -9.13 17.00 14.45
N GLU A 33 -9.59 16.72 15.67
CA GLU A 33 -9.67 17.70 16.76
C GLU A 33 -10.44 19.01 16.43
N GLY A 34 -11.37 18.95 15.47
CA GLY A 34 -12.15 20.10 15.00
C GLY A 34 -11.48 20.92 13.90
N GLU A 35 -10.30 20.51 13.43
CA GLU A 35 -9.61 21.10 12.29
C GLU A 35 -9.75 20.23 11.04
N THR A 36 -9.93 20.87 9.89
CA THR A 36 -9.93 20.21 8.58
C THR A 36 -8.50 20.06 8.07
N MET A 37 -8.02 18.83 7.96
CA MET A 37 -6.73 18.48 7.38
C MET A 37 -6.93 17.96 5.96
N GLN A 38 -6.16 18.49 5.01
CA GLN A 38 -6.09 17.98 3.65
C GLN A 38 -4.78 17.21 3.45
N ILE A 39 -4.88 15.99 2.93
CA ILE A 39 -3.77 15.08 2.68
C ILE A 39 -3.74 14.74 1.20
N ASN A 40 -2.60 14.98 0.55
CA ASN A 40 -2.32 14.51 -0.81
C ASN A 40 -1.35 13.33 -0.71
N GLN A 41 -1.75 12.16 -1.19
CA GLN A 41 -0.97 10.94 -1.15
C GLN A 41 -0.61 10.49 -2.56
N VAL A 42 0.67 10.21 -2.78
CA VAL A 42 1.19 9.63 -4.03
C VAL A 42 1.72 8.24 -3.72
N MET A 43 1.26 7.25 -4.46
CA MET A 43 1.67 5.85 -4.35
C MET A 43 2.16 5.37 -5.71
N ASN A 44 3.34 4.77 -5.72
CA ASN A 44 3.90 4.08 -6.88
C ASN A 44 4.22 2.65 -6.45
N ALA A 45 3.66 1.68 -7.15
CA ALA A 45 3.86 0.26 -6.87
C ALA A 45 4.36 -0.44 -8.14
N ASP A 46 5.51 -1.11 -8.01
CA ASP A 46 6.08 -1.97 -9.03
C ASP A 46 5.86 -3.44 -8.64
N TYR A 47 5.31 -4.22 -9.57
CA TYR A 47 5.04 -5.64 -9.37
C TYR A 47 6.05 -6.48 -10.13
N SER A 48 6.57 -7.52 -9.48
CA SER A 48 7.53 -8.44 -10.07
C SER A 48 7.47 -9.81 -9.39
N ASN A 49 8.18 -10.79 -9.97
CA ASN A 49 8.36 -12.12 -9.40
C ASN A 49 7.04 -12.87 -9.14
N TYR A 50 6.14 -12.81 -10.13
CA TYR A 50 4.85 -13.47 -10.08
C TYR A 50 4.99 -14.98 -9.89
N ASN A 51 4.31 -15.52 -8.86
CA ASN A 51 4.32 -16.94 -8.49
C ASN A 51 5.67 -17.53 -8.07
N ASP A 52 6.73 -16.72 -8.02
CA ASP A 52 8.09 -17.14 -7.71
C ASP A 52 8.56 -16.67 -6.31
N VAL A 53 7.62 -16.23 -5.46
CA VAL A 53 7.92 -15.83 -4.08
C VAL A 53 7.81 -17.05 -3.17
N GLU A 54 8.90 -17.41 -2.51
CA GLU A 54 8.90 -18.44 -1.48
C GLU A 54 8.09 -18.03 -0.24
N THR A 55 7.82 -18.98 0.64
CA THR A 55 7.10 -18.69 1.88
C THR A 55 7.90 -17.68 2.73
N ILE A 56 7.31 -16.52 2.99
CA ILE A 56 7.88 -15.55 3.93
C ILE A 56 7.68 -16.12 5.34
N THR A 57 8.76 -16.52 5.99
CA THR A 57 8.76 -16.98 7.37
C THR A 57 9.32 -15.89 8.29
N VAL A 58 8.70 -15.72 9.46
CA VAL A 58 9.27 -14.87 10.51
C VAL A 58 10.42 -15.66 11.15
N PRO A 59 11.64 -15.10 11.27
CA PRO A 59 12.73 -15.78 11.95
C PRO A 59 12.35 -16.12 13.39
N GLU A 60 12.65 -17.33 13.86
CA GLU A 60 12.24 -17.79 15.20
C GLU A 60 12.74 -16.88 16.33
N ASP A 61 13.94 -16.33 16.21
CA ASP A 61 14.50 -15.39 17.19
C ASP A 61 13.66 -14.12 17.34
N ILE A 62 13.00 -13.67 16.26
CA ILE A 62 12.10 -12.52 16.28
C ILE A 62 10.77 -12.88 16.96
N VAL A 63 10.23 -14.07 16.67
CA VAL A 63 9.03 -14.57 17.34
C VAL A 63 9.26 -14.70 18.85
N ASN A 64 10.40 -15.26 19.25
CA ASN A 64 10.77 -15.47 20.65
C ASN A 64 11.06 -14.18 21.42
N SER A 65 11.46 -13.11 20.72
CA SER A 65 11.74 -11.79 21.32
C SER A 65 10.60 -10.79 21.19
N ALA A 66 9.49 -11.16 20.53
CA ALA A 66 8.32 -10.31 20.40
C ALA A 66 7.71 -9.99 21.78
N GLN A 67 7.33 -8.73 21.98
CA GLN A 67 6.64 -8.27 23.19
C GLN A 67 5.17 -8.03 22.89
N GLU A 68 4.29 -8.35 23.84
CA GLU A 68 2.87 -7.99 23.73
C GLU A 68 2.71 -6.48 23.65
N MET A 69 2.02 -5.99 22.62
CA MET A 69 1.59 -4.61 22.58
C MET A 69 0.35 -4.44 23.46
N GLN A 70 0.41 -3.52 24.41
CA GLN A 70 -0.79 -3.07 25.13
C GLN A 70 -1.62 -2.21 24.17
N MET A 71 -2.79 -2.73 23.79
CA MET A 71 -3.82 -1.97 23.06
C MET A 71 -4.52 -0.98 24.00
#